data_AF-A0A845CAG5-F1
#
_entry.id   AF-A0A845CAG5-F1
#
_cell.length_a   1.000
_cell.length_b   1.000
_cell.length_c   1.000
_cell.angle_alpha   90.00
_cell.angle_beta   90.00
_cell.angle_gamma   90.00
#
_symmetry.space_group_name_H-M   'P 1'
#
loop_
_entity.id
_entity.type
_entity.pdbx_description
1 polymer ?
#
loop_
_entity_poly.entity_id
_entity_poly.type
_entity_poly.pdbx_seq_one_letter_code
_entity_poly.pdbx_strand_id
1 'polypeptide(L)'
;MDKDTVPCSFCGQVPADASELTESLKSGVCICRECAFAIVQADHVNQAQKGLPVKTLPAQPEPVWPSSGQGLQPVRNPVALPGSGWEPVVNAEAARQPEAQEAKAAGHLPLPSPRDIVAYLDLHVVGQREAKKALAIAVHDHYMRLNKLADTGGSAKGETDPVLAKKNVLLLGPSGCGKTLLVKTIAHLLKVPFASVDATSLTPAGYFGEDVESMLSSLLHAADMDVGRAARGIIFIDEIDKARTKPMRWDVGGDGVQQALLKILEGATLRVSPDGSKITGKTKPIEVDTTHILFICGGVFDELTDVIAKRLGSRHRQIGFATGQGSREARNRSGRVLPIDEAEARHEAELQRTEDRNRDDGELRRQVIAEDFVKYGFMTEFMGRLPVHVSLEALDRRTLRAILTEPRNSVVRQAKWRFAQWGVDLKLTEGALDALAEKAFVSAAGARSLDAVLEALLRDLNFELPDREDVAQVVVNRSCVTRGHRPHMVPKA
;
A
#
# COMPACT_ATOMS: atom_id res chain seq x y z
N MET A 1 -36.43 -19.08 0.65
CA MET A 1 -35.00 -19.43 0.77
C MET A 1 -34.51 -18.78 2.05
N ASP A 2 -33.89 -19.54 2.95
CA ASP A 2 -33.35 -19.03 4.20
C ASP A 2 -32.22 -18.05 3.89
N LYS A 3 -32.43 -16.76 4.19
CA LYS A 3 -31.45 -15.70 3.86
C LYS A 3 -30.18 -15.78 4.70
N ASP A 4 -30.20 -16.52 5.81
CA ASP A 4 -29.09 -16.67 6.77
C ASP A 4 -27.97 -17.61 6.31
N THR A 5 -28.08 -18.21 5.12
CA THR A 5 -27.04 -19.09 4.53
C THR A 5 -26.51 -18.59 3.19
N VAL A 6 -26.95 -17.42 2.72
CA VAL A 6 -26.59 -16.91 1.41
C VAL A 6 -25.25 -16.15 1.51
N PRO A 7 -24.16 -16.65 0.89
CA PRO A 7 -22.89 -15.93 0.89
C PRO A 7 -22.98 -14.68 0.00
N CYS A 8 -22.34 -13.61 0.44
CA CYS A 8 -22.13 -12.41 -0.36
C CYS A 8 -21.41 -12.77 -1.66
N SER A 9 -21.98 -12.42 -2.81
CA SER A 9 -21.41 -12.72 -4.12
C SER A 9 -20.10 -11.96 -4.42
N PHE A 10 -19.72 -10.99 -3.58
CA PHE A 10 -18.49 -10.21 -3.72
C PHE A 10 -17.34 -10.76 -2.87
N CYS A 11 -17.54 -10.90 -1.55
CA CYS A 11 -16.48 -11.34 -0.63
C CYS A 11 -16.55 -12.83 -0.27
N GLY A 12 -17.63 -13.53 -0.66
CA GLY A 12 -17.86 -14.94 -0.35
C GLY A 12 -18.23 -15.24 1.11
N GLN A 13 -18.37 -14.20 1.95
CA GLN A 13 -18.76 -14.37 3.36
C GLN A 13 -20.28 -14.43 3.50
N VAL A 14 -20.77 -15.32 4.37
CA VAL A 14 -22.15 -15.29 4.85
C VAL A 14 -22.21 -14.24 5.97
N PRO A 15 -22.97 -13.14 5.80
CA PRO A 15 -23.12 -12.15 6.86
C PRO A 15 -23.84 -12.73 8.06
N ALA A 16 -23.58 -12.19 9.25
CA ALA A 16 -24.16 -12.68 10.49
C ALA A 16 -25.68 -12.48 10.57
N ASP A 17 -26.23 -11.56 9.78
CA ASP A 17 -27.65 -11.25 9.68
C ASP A 17 -28.03 -11.04 8.19
N ALA A 18 -29.08 -11.72 7.73
CA ALA A 18 -29.63 -11.60 6.37
C ALA A 18 -29.95 -10.16 5.94
N SER A 19 -30.22 -9.26 6.88
CA SER A 19 -30.53 -7.83 6.62
C SER A 19 -29.32 -7.01 6.14
N GLU A 20 -28.11 -7.56 6.28
CA GLU A 20 -26.87 -6.94 5.78
C GLU A 20 -26.62 -7.19 4.29
N LEU A 21 -27.42 -8.06 3.66
CA LEU A 21 -27.41 -8.30 2.22
C LEU A 21 -28.35 -7.34 1.51
N THR A 22 -27.81 -6.55 0.59
CA THR A 22 -28.63 -5.87 -0.41
C THR A 22 -28.94 -6.86 -1.54
N GLU A 23 -30.23 -7.17 -1.69
CA GLU A 23 -30.74 -8.07 -2.72
C GLU A 23 -31.14 -7.25 -3.96
N SER A 24 -30.55 -7.55 -5.11
CA SER A 24 -31.03 -7.01 -6.38
C SER A 24 -32.27 -7.80 -6.80
N LEU A 25 -33.45 -7.16 -6.71
CA LEU A 25 -34.79 -7.73 -6.97
C LEU A 25 -34.95 -8.41 -8.36
N LYS A 26 -33.99 -8.23 -9.28
CA LYS A 26 -34.04 -8.81 -10.64
C LYS A 26 -33.10 -9.98 -10.88
N SER A 27 -32.07 -10.19 -10.06
CA SER A 27 -31.01 -11.18 -10.33
C SER A 27 -30.72 -12.17 -9.19
N GLY A 28 -31.35 -12.00 -8.02
CA GLY A 28 -31.11 -12.87 -6.86
C GLY A 28 -29.67 -12.80 -6.32
N VAL A 29 -28.91 -11.78 -6.73
CA VAL A 29 -27.55 -11.53 -6.27
C VAL A 29 -27.61 -10.78 -4.94
N CYS A 30 -26.94 -11.34 -3.93
CA CYS A 30 -26.87 -10.78 -2.58
C CYS A 30 -25.45 -10.23 -2.33
N ILE A 31 -25.34 -8.95 -1.98
CA ILE A 31 -24.06 -8.29 -1.70
C ILE A 31 -24.09 -7.75 -0.28
N CYS A 32 -23.08 -8.01 0.54
CA CYS A 32 -23.02 -7.43 1.88
C CYS A 32 -22.79 -5.91 1.81
N ARG A 33 -23.31 -5.17 2.80
CA ARG A 33 -23.22 -3.71 2.87
C ARG A 33 -21.80 -3.15 2.74
N GLU A 34 -20.80 -3.80 3.31
CA GLU A 34 -19.39 -3.37 3.17
C GLU A 34 -18.90 -3.44 1.72
N CYS A 35 -19.22 -4.53 1.02
CA CYS A 35 -18.87 -4.70 -0.39
C CYS A 35 -19.65 -3.71 -1.26
N ALA A 36 -20.93 -3.49 -0.98
CA ALA A 36 -21.74 -2.48 -1.65
C ALA A 36 -21.14 -1.07 -1.47
N PHE A 37 -20.68 -0.73 -0.27
CA PHE A 37 -20.03 0.55 0.01
C PHE A 37 -18.69 0.71 -0.73
N ALA A 38 -17.86 -0.34 -0.77
CA ALA A 38 -16.61 -0.35 -1.53
C ALA A 38 -16.84 -0.18 -3.03
N ILE A 39 -17.91 -0.78 -3.58
CA ILE A 39 -18.31 -0.62 -4.97
C ILE A 39 -18.74 0.83 -5.25
N VAL A 40 -19.57 1.42 -4.40
CA VAL A 40 -20.03 2.82 -4.54
C VAL A 40 -18.85 3.80 -4.46
N GLN A 41 -17.88 3.55 -3.57
CA GLN A 41 -16.64 4.32 -3.50
C GLN A 41 -15.83 4.26 -4.80
N ALA A 42 -15.67 3.05 -5.37
CA ALA A 42 -14.96 2.86 -6.63
C ALA A 42 -15.68 3.53 -7.82
N ASP A 43 -17.02 3.47 -7.85
CA ASP A 43 -17.84 4.12 -8.87
C ASP A 43 -17.77 5.66 -8.77
N HIS A 44 -17.76 6.21 -7.55
CA HIS A 44 -17.59 7.65 -7.33
C HIS A 44 -16.24 8.19 -7.81
N VAL A 45 -15.14 7.45 -7.57
CA VAL A 45 -13.82 7.81 -8.09
C VAL A 45 -13.82 7.80 -9.62
N ASN A 46 -14.49 6.83 -10.22
CA ASN A 46 -14.57 6.66 -11.67
C ASN A 46 -15.47 7.73 -12.34
N GLN A 47 -16.57 8.13 -11.69
CA GLN A 47 -17.47 9.20 -12.15
C GLN A 47 -16.85 10.59 -12.00
N ALA A 48 -16.13 10.85 -10.90
CA ALA A 48 -15.40 12.10 -10.69
C ALA A 48 -14.29 12.31 -11.74
N GLN A 49 -13.58 11.25 -12.12
CA GLN A 49 -12.58 11.30 -13.20
C GLN A 49 -13.18 11.57 -14.59
N LYS A 50 -14.47 11.27 -14.79
CA LYS A 50 -15.20 11.48 -16.05
C LYS A 50 -16.04 12.77 -16.06
N GLY A 51 -15.96 13.59 -15.01
CA GLY A 51 -16.69 14.86 -14.91
C GLY A 51 -18.21 14.71 -14.78
N LEU A 52 -18.69 13.53 -14.37
CA LEU A 52 -20.11 13.26 -14.17
C LEU A 52 -20.55 13.63 -12.75
N PRO A 53 -21.82 14.04 -12.54
CA PRO A 53 -22.32 14.39 -11.22
C PRO A 53 -22.37 13.15 -10.30
N VAL A 54 -21.58 13.22 -9.23
CA VAL A 54 -21.46 12.17 -8.20
C VAL A 54 -22.63 12.29 -7.22
N LYS A 55 -23.36 11.20 -6.96
CA LYS A 55 -24.44 11.18 -5.95
C LYS A 55 -23.85 11.21 -4.53
N THR A 56 -24.62 11.69 -3.55
CA THR A 56 -24.22 11.67 -2.14
C THR A 56 -24.11 10.24 -1.61
N LEU A 57 -22.99 9.91 -0.94
CA LEU A 57 -22.80 8.60 -0.29
C LEU A 57 -23.83 8.40 0.84
N PRO A 58 -24.40 7.20 1.00
CA PRO A 58 -25.14 6.85 2.21
C PRO A 58 -24.20 6.84 3.42
N ALA A 59 -24.73 7.20 4.59
CA ALA A 59 -23.98 7.19 5.85
C ALA A 59 -23.45 5.77 6.16
N GLN A 60 -22.25 5.71 6.74
CA GLN A 60 -21.63 4.47 7.24
C GLN A 60 -22.57 3.81 8.27
N PRO A 61 -23.01 2.54 8.08
CA PRO A 61 -23.82 1.87 9.10
C PRO A 61 -22.95 1.53 10.32
N GLU A 62 -23.47 1.77 11.52
CA GLU A 62 -22.85 1.33 12.77
C GLU A 62 -22.83 -0.21 12.86
N PRO A 63 -21.73 -0.85 13.32
CA PRO A 63 -21.65 -2.30 13.39
C PRO A 63 -22.46 -2.86 14.57
N VAL A 64 -23.39 -3.77 14.27
CA VAL A 64 -24.10 -4.61 15.27
C VAL A 64 -23.39 -5.96 15.34
N TRP A 65 -22.94 -6.35 16.53
CA TRP A 65 -22.27 -7.63 16.74
C TRP A 65 -23.29 -8.73 17.05
N PRO A 66 -23.18 -9.95 16.47
CA PRO A 66 -24.00 -11.07 16.91
C PRO A 66 -23.60 -11.45 18.34
N SER A 67 -24.60 -11.55 19.23
CA SER A 67 -24.40 -12.01 20.60
C SER A 67 -23.93 -13.46 20.62
N SER A 68 -22.75 -13.69 21.19
CA SER A 68 -22.23 -14.93 21.78
C SER A 68 -23.02 -16.23 21.49
N GLY A 69 -22.43 -17.15 20.72
CA GLY A 69 -22.80 -18.57 20.85
C GLY A 69 -22.66 -19.51 19.65
N GLN A 70 -22.39 -19.04 18.42
CA GLN A 70 -22.30 -19.95 17.27
C GLN A 70 -20.89 -19.94 16.67
N GLY A 71 -20.20 -21.07 16.84
CA GLY A 71 -18.84 -21.28 16.35
C GLY A 71 -18.76 -21.21 14.83
N LEU A 72 -17.75 -20.49 14.34
CA LEU A 72 -17.37 -20.48 12.93
C LEU A 72 -16.94 -21.90 12.51
N GLN A 73 -17.73 -22.55 11.66
CA GLN A 73 -17.32 -23.80 11.02
C GLN A 73 -16.34 -23.48 9.88
N PRO A 74 -15.17 -24.16 9.81
CA PRO A 74 -14.21 -23.92 8.73
C PRO A 74 -14.76 -24.43 7.40
N VAL A 75 -14.72 -23.56 6.38
CA VAL A 75 -15.04 -23.89 4.99
C VAL A 75 -14.04 -24.93 4.49
N ARG A 76 -14.52 -26.15 4.21
CA ARG A 76 -13.71 -27.21 3.57
C ARG A 76 -13.37 -26.81 2.14
N ASN A 77 -12.09 -26.61 1.87
CA ASN A 77 -11.56 -26.52 0.51
C ASN A 77 -11.49 -27.94 -0.09
N PRO A 78 -12.10 -28.25 -1.24
CA PRO A 78 -11.89 -29.55 -1.88
C PRO A 78 -10.63 -29.51 -2.75
N VAL A 79 -9.90 -30.64 -2.72
CA VAL A 79 -8.71 -31.03 -3.52
C VAL A 79 -7.35 -30.73 -2.87
N ALA A 80 -6.91 -31.66 -2.02
CA ALA A 80 -5.51 -31.88 -1.68
C ALA A 80 -4.87 -32.86 -2.68
N LEU A 81 -3.68 -32.53 -3.19
CA LEU A 81 -2.79 -33.47 -3.89
C LEU A 81 -1.92 -34.21 -2.85
N PRO A 82 -1.74 -35.54 -2.94
CA PRO A 82 -0.95 -36.29 -1.96
C PRO A 82 0.55 -36.21 -2.29
N GLY A 83 1.38 -35.74 -1.34
CA GLY A 83 2.84 -35.96 -1.42
C GLY A 83 3.78 -34.96 -0.74
N SER A 84 3.33 -33.81 -0.23
CA SER A 84 4.23 -32.87 0.48
C SER A 84 4.05 -32.94 1.99
N GLY A 85 5.01 -33.56 2.68
CA GLY A 85 5.08 -33.67 4.13
C GLY A 85 5.35 -32.32 4.81
N TRP A 86 4.31 -31.49 4.89
CA TRP A 86 4.24 -30.31 5.73
C TRP A 86 2.92 -30.33 6.49
N GLU A 87 2.97 -30.75 7.76
CA GLU A 87 1.85 -30.60 8.68
C GLU A 87 1.91 -29.19 9.32
N PRO A 88 0.85 -28.37 9.22
CA PRO A 88 0.80 -27.12 9.95
C PRO A 88 0.55 -27.42 11.43
N VAL A 89 1.42 -26.92 12.30
CA VAL A 89 1.23 -26.93 13.75
C VAL A 89 0.01 -26.08 14.09
N VAL A 90 -1.14 -26.73 14.25
CA VAL A 90 -2.34 -26.15 14.85
C VAL A 90 -2.18 -26.15 16.37
N ASN A 91 -1.70 -25.04 16.92
CA ASN A 91 -1.97 -24.70 18.31
C ASN A 91 -2.74 -23.39 18.32
N ALA A 92 -4.04 -23.51 18.05
CA ALA A 92 -5.02 -22.43 18.12
C ALA A 92 -6.04 -22.71 19.23
N GLU A 93 -5.59 -23.15 20.40
CA GLU A 93 -6.42 -23.32 21.60
C GLU A 93 -5.58 -23.02 22.85
N ALA A 94 -5.28 -21.74 23.09
CA ALA A 94 -4.98 -21.18 24.42
C ALA A 94 -4.60 -19.69 24.32
N ALA A 95 -5.58 -18.79 24.22
CA ALA A 95 -5.39 -17.38 24.58
C ALA A 95 -6.74 -16.66 24.86
N ARG A 96 -7.15 -16.70 26.14
CA ARG A 96 -7.74 -15.62 26.94
C ARG A 96 -8.80 -14.71 26.26
N GLN A 97 -10.07 -15.08 26.45
CA GLN A 97 -11.23 -14.21 26.22
C GLN A 97 -11.59 -13.18 27.33
N PRO A 98 -10.90 -13.01 28.48
CA PRO A 98 -11.23 -11.91 29.41
C PRO A 98 -10.72 -10.52 28.97
N GLU A 99 -9.62 -10.43 28.20
CA GLU A 99 -8.88 -9.16 28.00
C GLU A 99 -9.56 -8.18 27.01
N ALA A 100 -10.38 -8.67 26.08
CA ALA A 100 -10.97 -7.86 25.01
C ALA A 100 -12.09 -6.90 25.48
N GLN A 101 -12.78 -7.21 26.58
CA GLN A 101 -13.82 -6.35 27.16
C GLN A 101 -13.24 -5.28 28.11
N GLU A 102 -12.12 -5.56 28.78
CA GLU A 102 -11.42 -4.59 29.64
C GLU A 102 -10.68 -3.52 28.82
N ALA A 103 -10.11 -3.86 27.66
CA ALA A 103 -9.39 -2.93 26.79
C ALA A 103 -10.24 -1.74 26.29
N LYS A 104 -11.56 -1.94 26.11
CA LYS A 104 -12.49 -0.88 25.70
C LYS A 104 -12.78 0.14 26.82
N ALA A 105 -12.60 -0.24 28.09
CA ALA A 105 -12.90 0.61 29.24
C ALA A 105 -11.70 1.50 29.65
N ALA A 106 -10.48 1.16 29.26
CA ALA A 106 -9.24 1.86 29.66
C ALA A 106 -8.59 2.71 28.54
N GLY A 107 -9.20 2.78 27.35
CA GLY A 107 -8.64 3.55 26.23
C GLY A 107 -7.38 2.94 25.61
N HIS A 108 -7.15 1.64 25.79
CA HIS A 108 -6.05 0.91 25.17
C HIS A 108 -6.32 0.68 23.68
N LEU A 109 -5.32 0.95 22.86
CA LEU A 109 -5.37 0.58 21.46
C LEU A 109 -5.11 -0.93 21.31
N PRO A 110 -5.76 -1.60 20.33
CA PRO A 110 -5.42 -2.97 20.00
C PRO A 110 -3.95 -3.05 19.63
N LEU A 111 -3.18 -3.83 20.39
CA LEU A 111 -1.75 -4.01 20.20
C LEU A 111 -1.47 -5.43 19.68
N PRO A 112 -1.62 -5.67 18.37
CA PRO A 112 -1.25 -6.95 17.77
C PRO A 112 0.24 -7.18 17.90
N SER A 113 0.67 -8.44 18.07
CA SER A 113 2.09 -8.75 18.12
C SER A 113 2.75 -8.43 16.77
N PRO A 114 4.08 -8.17 16.72
CA PRO A 114 4.76 -7.95 15.44
C PRO A 114 4.56 -9.09 14.44
N ARG A 115 4.38 -10.33 14.93
CA ARG A 115 4.09 -11.50 14.09
C ARG A 115 2.71 -11.42 13.46
N ASP A 116 1.70 -11.00 14.22
CA ASP A 116 0.33 -10.84 13.71
C ASP A 116 0.23 -9.71 12.70
N ILE A 117 0.96 -8.61 12.92
CA ILE A 117 1.08 -7.51 11.95
C ILE A 117 1.67 -8.03 10.64
N VAL A 118 2.77 -8.79 10.69
CA VAL A 118 3.38 -9.37 9.48
C VAL A 118 2.43 -10.35 8.79
N ALA A 119 1.77 -11.24 9.52
CA ALA A 119 0.81 -12.19 8.96
C ALA A 119 -0.36 -11.48 8.26
N TYR A 120 -0.84 -10.37 8.82
CA TYR A 120 -1.86 -9.55 8.17
C TYR A 120 -1.30 -8.87 6.90
N LEU A 121 -0.09 -8.30 6.97
CA LEU A 121 0.57 -7.68 5.82
C LEU A 121 0.79 -8.67 4.67
N ASP A 122 1.07 -9.95 4.95
CA ASP A 122 1.25 -11.00 3.95
C ASP A 122 -0.01 -11.26 3.10
N LEU A 123 -1.21 -10.91 3.60
CA LEU A 123 -2.46 -11.02 2.84
C LEU A 123 -2.61 -9.97 1.73
N HIS A 124 -1.86 -8.87 1.83
CA HIS A 124 -2.01 -7.68 1.00
C HIS A 124 -0.74 -7.31 0.22
N VAL A 125 0.44 -7.56 0.79
CA VAL A 125 1.74 -7.20 0.23
C VAL A 125 2.54 -8.46 -0.01
N VAL A 126 3.01 -8.69 -1.22
CA VAL A 126 3.86 -9.84 -1.56
C VAL A 126 5.33 -9.50 -1.35
N GLY A 127 6.11 -10.44 -0.81
CA GLY A 127 7.55 -10.25 -0.58
C GLY A 127 7.85 -9.30 0.57
N GLN A 128 8.91 -8.50 0.47
CA GLN A 128 9.26 -7.43 1.43
C GLN A 128 9.41 -7.89 2.89
N ARG A 129 9.96 -9.09 3.12
CA ARG A 129 9.95 -9.76 4.43
C ARG A 129 10.63 -8.95 5.53
N GLU A 130 11.85 -8.47 5.27
CA GLU A 130 12.61 -7.69 6.24
C GLU A 130 11.94 -6.33 6.52
N ALA A 131 11.39 -5.69 5.48
CA ALA A 131 10.69 -4.43 5.62
C ALA A 131 9.44 -4.56 6.49
N LYS A 132 8.61 -5.59 6.25
CA LYS A 132 7.42 -5.88 7.05
C LYS A 132 7.78 -6.11 8.51
N LYS A 133 8.84 -6.89 8.78
CA LYS A 133 9.30 -7.19 10.14
C LYS A 133 9.78 -5.93 10.86
N ALA A 134 10.64 -5.13 10.24
CA ALA A 134 11.17 -3.92 10.84
C ALA A 134 10.06 -2.89 11.11
N LEU A 135 9.15 -2.71 10.15
CA LEU A 135 8.01 -1.79 10.30
C LEU A 135 7.03 -2.28 11.37
N ALA A 136 6.72 -3.58 11.42
CA ALA A 136 5.85 -4.17 12.44
C ALA A 136 6.42 -3.97 13.86
N ILE A 137 7.73 -4.14 14.05
CA ILE A 137 8.40 -3.87 15.32
C ILE A 137 8.28 -2.39 15.69
N ALA A 138 8.62 -1.47 14.76
CA ALA A 138 8.58 -0.04 15.04
C ALA A 138 7.17 0.46 15.41
N VAL A 139 6.15 -0.03 14.70
CA VAL A 139 4.74 0.28 14.96
C VAL A 139 4.28 -0.31 16.28
N HIS A 140 4.57 -1.59 16.54
CA HIS A 140 4.25 -2.23 17.81
C HIS A 140 4.87 -1.46 18.99
N ASP A 141 6.15 -1.12 18.92
CA ASP A 141 6.83 -0.38 19.98
C ASP A 141 6.23 1.02 20.19
N HIS A 142 5.82 1.69 19.11
CA HIS A 142 5.15 2.98 19.19
C HIS A 142 3.82 2.88 19.97
N TYR A 143 2.97 1.91 19.65
CA TYR A 143 1.67 1.74 20.32
C TYR A 143 1.78 1.14 21.71
N MET A 144 2.77 0.28 21.95
CA MET A 144 3.13 -0.18 23.30
C MET A 144 3.50 0.99 24.20
N ARG A 145 4.28 1.95 23.69
CA ARG A 145 4.60 3.20 24.41
C ARG A 145 3.35 4.01 24.74
N LEU A 146 2.40 4.13 23.81
CA LEU A 146 1.15 4.88 24.03
C LEU A 146 0.24 4.23 25.08
N ASN A 147 0.10 2.91 25.04
CA ASN A 147 -0.71 2.18 26.03
C ASN A 147 -0.11 2.34 27.45
N LYS A 148 1.22 2.26 27.60
CA LYS A 148 1.88 2.52 28.90
C LYS A 148 1.70 3.95 29.41
N LEU A 149 1.70 4.94 28.51
CA LEU A 149 1.42 6.34 28.86
C LEU A 149 -0.03 6.52 29.33
N ALA A 150 -0.98 5.79 28.74
CA ALA A 150 -2.37 5.79 29.19
C ALA A 150 -2.52 5.17 30.59
N ASP A 151 -1.83 4.05 30.86
CA ASP A 151 -1.83 3.37 32.16
C ASP A 151 -1.27 4.25 33.30
N THR A 152 -0.29 5.09 33.00
CA THR A 152 0.38 5.96 33.99
C THR A 152 -0.31 7.31 34.17
N GLY A 153 -1.36 7.61 33.41
CA GLY A 153 -2.07 8.89 33.47
C GLY A 153 -1.17 10.10 33.17
N GLY A 154 -0.11 9.90 32.37
CA GLY A 154 0.90 10.93 32.10
C GLY A 154 1.79 11.32 33.29
N SER A 155 1.60 10.71 34.46
CA SER A 155 2.45 10.91 35.63
C SER A 155 3.43 9.75 35.74
N ALA A 156 4.73 10.01 35.58
CA ALA A 156 5.78 9.04 35.84
C ALA A 156 5.71 8.58 37.30
N LYS A 157 4.97 7.50 37.58
CA LYS A 157 5.00 6.83 38.89
C LYS A 157 6.34 6.09 38.99
N GLY A 158 7.35 6.81 39.47
CA GLY A 158 8.66 6.27 39.81
C GLY A 158 9.77 6.77 38.90
N GLU A 159 10.83 7.25 39.53
CA GLU A 159 12.10 7.74 38.97
C GLU A 159 12.87 6.69 38.13
N THR A 160 12.32 5.47 37.97
CA THR A 160 13.00 4.28 37.45
C THR A 160 12.46 3.74 36.12
N ASP A 161 11.32 4.21 35.61
CA ASP A 161 10.77 3.71 34.34
C ASP A 161 11.26 4.58 33.16
N PRO A 162 11.97 4.02 32.17
CA PRO A 162 12.55 4.81 31.09
C PRO A 162 11.45 5.39 30.19
N VAL A 163 11.44 6.72 30.01
CA VAL A 163 10.59 7.39 29.04
C VAL A 163 11.01 6.96 27.63
N LEU A 164 10.22 6.08 27.01
CA LEU A 164 10.49 5.64 25.64
C LEU A 164 10.34 6.83 24.69
N ALA A 165 11.40 7.20 23.98
CA ALA A 165 11.33 8.23 22.96
C ALA A 165 10.48 7.77 21.76
N LYS A 166 9.76 8.70 21.13
CA LYS A 166 9.08 8.45 19.85
C LYS A 166 10.14 8.15 18.77
N LYS A 167 9.97 7.02 18.07
CA LYS A 167 10.82 6.64 16.93
C LYS A 167 10.00 6.71 15.66
N ASN A 168 10.19 7.77 14.88
CA ASN A 168 9.61 7.86 13.55
C ASN A 168 10.38 6.98 12.57
N VAL A 169 9.75 6.63 11.46
CA VAL A 169 10.27 5.64 10.50
C VAL A 169 10.54 6.30 9.15
N LEU A 170 11.62 5.91 8.48
CA LEU A 170 11.92 6.26 7.11
C LEU A 170 11.93 5.00 6.23
N LEU A 171 11.04 4.94 5.25
CA LEU A 171 10.93 3.89 4.25
C LEU A 171 11.73 4.26 3.00
N LEU A 172 12.64 3.36 2.61
CA LEU A 172 13.55 3.53 1.48
C LEU A 172 13.24 2.46 0.45
N GLY A 173 12.96 2.82 -0.79
CA GLY A 173 12.94 1.82 -1.85
C GLY A 173 12.33 2.32 -3.15
N PRO A 174 12.43 1.53 -4.22
CA PRO A 174 12.05 1.95 -5.56
C PRO A 174 10.59 2.40 -5.70
N SER A 175 10.27 3.04 -6.81
CA SER A 175 8.88 3.34 -7.18
C SER A 175 8.06 2.06 -7.34
N GLY A 176 6.82 2.07 -6.83
CA GLY A 176 5.90 0.96 -7.01
C GLY A 176 6.22 -0.33 -6.24
N CYS A 177 7.10 -0.32 -5.23
CA CYS A 177 7.40 -1.50 -4.39
C CYS A 177 6.44 -1.72 -3.20
N GLY A 178 5.49 -0.80 -2.98
CA GLY A 178 4.43 -0.96 -1.96
C GLY A 178 4.61 -0.16 -0.66
N LYS A 179 5.47 0.87 -0.62
CA LYS A 179 5.66 1.76 0.56
C LYS A 179 4.33 2.25 1.16
N THR A 180 3.54 2.96 0.36
CA THR A 180 2.23 3.51 0.75
C THR A 180 1.25 2.40 1.14
N LEU A 181 1.26 1.28 0.42
CA LEU A 181 0.37 0.14 0.67
C LEU A 181 0.65 -0.51 2.03
N LEU A 182 1.92 -0.70 2.39
CA LEU A 182 2.31 -1.25 3.70
C LEU A 182 1.77 -0.38 4.83
N VAL A 183 2.04 0.93 4.80
CA VAL A 183 1.64 1.84 5.88
C VAL A 183 0.11 1.92 6.00
N LYS A 184 -0.59 2.06 4.86
CA LYS A 184 -2.07 2.10 4.84
C LYS A 184 -2.67 0.81 5.39
N THR A 185 -2.10 -0.34 5.05
CA THR A 185 -2.57 -1.66 5.52
C THR A 185 -2.40 -1.81 7.04
N ILE A 186 -1.27 -1.34 7.59
CA ILE A 186 -1.05 -1.32 9.04
C ILE A 186 -2.05 -0.39 9.73
N ALA A 187 -2.26 0.82 9.22
CA ALA A 187 -3.21 1.75 9.81
C ALA A 187 -4.63 1.16 9.85
N HIS A 188 -5.03 0.47 8.78
CA HIS A 188 -6.31 -0.23 8.71
C HIS A 188 -6.41 -1.39 9.71
N LEU A 189 -5.35 -2.20 9.86
CA LEU A 189 -5.29 -3.27 10.88
C LEU A 189 -5.49 -2.72 12.29
N LEU A 190 -4.81 -1.62 12.61
CA LEU A 190 -4.85 -0.99 13.94
C LEU A 190 -6.10 -0.13 14.16
N LYS A 191 -6.87 0.16 13.11
CA LYS A 191 -8.06 1.02 13.13
C LYS A 191 -7.77 2.43 13.66
N VAL A 192 -6.61 2.96 13.30
CA VAL A 192 -6.17 4.32 13.68
C VAL A 192 -6.35 5.29 12.51
N PRO A 193 -6.57 6.59 12.77
CA PRO A 193 -6.63 7.61 11.72
C PRO A 193 -5.35 7.63 10.89
N PHE A 194 -5.51 7.79 9.58
CA PHE A 194 -4.41 7.79 8.62
C PHE A 194 -4.51 8.95 7.65
N ALA A 195 -3.43 9.70 7.49
CA ALA A 195 -3.28 10.71 6.46
C ALA A 195 -2.02 10.42 5.63
N SER A 196 -2.12 10.60 4.31
CA SER A 196 -1.00 10.49 3.37
C SER A 196 -0.83 11.82 2.67
N VAL A 197 0.39 12.35 2.67
CA VAL A 197 0.74 13.62 2.02
C VAL A 197 2.01 13.45 1.20
N ASP A 198 2.11 14.18 0.10
CA ASP A 198 3.29 14.21 -0.75
C ASP A 198 4.20 15.38 -0.32
N ALA A 199 5.47 15.12 -0.02
CA ALA A 199 6.40 16.17 0.41
C ALA A 199 6.60 17.26 -0.66
N THR A 200 6.33 16.97 -1.93
CA THR A 200 6.47 17.94 -3.03
C THR A 200 5.35 18.99 -3.05
N SER A 201 4.19 18.73 -2.44
CA SER A 201 3.11 19.73 -2.31
C SER A 201 3.37 20.73 -1.19
N LEU A 202 4.24 20.37 -0.24
CA LEU A 202 4.53 21.16 0.95
C LEU A 202 5.39 22.37 0.60
N THR A 203 5.05 23.49 1.22
CA THR A 203 5.85 24.71 1.15
C THR A 203 6.08 25.30 2.54
N PRO A 204 7.17 26.06 2.74
CA PRO A 204 7.37 26.74 4.00
C PRO A 204 6.25 27.75 4.26
N ALA A 205 5.98 28.02 5.54
CA ALA A 205 4.97 28.99 5.94
C ALA A 205 5.17 30.34 5.22
N GLY A 206 4.08 30.84 4.61
CA GLY A 206 4.08 32.10 3.86
C GLY A 206 4.35 32.00 2.35
N TYR A 207 4.61 30.81 1.82
CA TYR A 207 4.74 30.57 0.38
C TYR A 207 3.43 30.06 -0.25
N PHE A 208 3.39 30.02 -1.59
CA PHE A 208 2.27 29.46 -2.35
C PHE A 208 2.42 27.93 -2.45
N GLY A 209 1.54 27.20 -1.76
CA GLY A 209 1.53 25.74 -1.71
C GLY A 209 0.70 25.24 -0.52
N GLU A 210 0.75 23.94 -0.27
CA GLU A 210 0.12 23.32 0.89
C GLU A 210 0.99 23.56 2.13
N ASP A 211 0.38 23.98 3.23
CA ASP A 211 1.10 24.24 4.49
C ASP A 211 1.34 22.91 5.23
N VAL A 212 2.36 22.85 6.06
CA VAL A 212 2.67 21.63 6.82
C VAL A 212 1.53 21.27 7.78
N GLU A 213 0.77 22.24 8.28
CA GLU A 213 -0.38 22.01 9.17
C GLU A 213 -1.59 21.37 8.47
N SER A 214 -1.68 21.46 7.14
CA SER A 214 -2.79 20.87 6.37
C SER A 214 -2.89 19.35 6.53
N MET A 215 -1.75 18.66 6.73
CA MET A 215 -1.72 17.22 6.94
C MET A 215 -2.42 16.81 8.25
N LEU A 216 -2.38 17.70 9.25
CA LEU A 216 -3.10 17.51 10.52
C LEU A 216 -4.60 17.67 10.32
N SER A 217 -5.03 18.55 9.40
CA SER A 217 -6.44 18.65 9.01
C SER A 217 -6.91 17.34 8.38
N SER A 218 -6.18 16.82 7.40
CA SER A 218 -6.48 15.52 6.78
C SER A 218 -6.55 14.37 7.80
N LEU A 219 -5.68 14.38 8.81
CA LEU A 219 -5.71 13.39 9.88
C LEU A 219 -6.92 13.57 10.82
N LEU A 220 -7.30 14.81 11.15
CA LEU A 220 -8.50 15.12 11.92
C LEU A 220 -9.77 14.66 11.19
N HIS A 221 -9.86 14.87 9.88
CA HIS A 221 -10.97 14.36 9.06
C HIS A 221 -11.03 12.83 9.12
N ALA A 222 -9.89 12.15 8.98
CA ALA A 222 -9.82 10.69 9.13
C ALA A 222 -10.14 10.19 10.56
N ALA A 223 -10.15 11.10 11.54
CA ALA A 223 -10.51 10.83 12.93
C ALA A 223 -11.93 11.29 13.29
N ASP A 224 -12.76 11.67 12.31
CA ASP A 224 -14.10 12.22 12.53
C ASP A 224 -14.08 13.47 13.43
N MET A 225 -13.03 14.29 13.28
CA MET A 225 -12.73 15.49 14.08
C MET A 225 -12.41 15.22 15.57
N ASP A 226 -12.16 13.97 15.95
CA ASP A 226 -11.71 13.60 17.30
C ASP A 226 -10.20 13.83 17.47
N VAL A 227 -9.84 14.83 18.28
CA VAL A 227 -8.45 15.20 18.57
C VAL A 227 -7.69 14.08 19.29
N GLY A 228 -8.35 13.35 20.20
CA GLY A 228 -7.73 12.26 20.94
C GLY A 228 -7.41 11.06 20.06
N ARG A 229 -8.30 10.73 19.10
CA ARG A 229 -8.03 9.72 18.07
C ARG A 229 -6.94 10.20 17.10
N ALA A 230 -7.00 11.44 16.63
CA ALA A 230 -6.01 12.00 15.72
C ALA A 230 -4.60 12.02 16.33
N ALA A 231 -4.46 12.35 17.62
CA ALA A 231 -3.18 12.36 18.33
C ALA A 231 -2.49 10.99 18.41
N ARG A 232 -3.21 9.90 18.11
CA ARG A 232 -2.72 8.51 18.05
C ARG A 232 -2.66 7.95 16.63
N GLY A 233 -2.91 8.80 15.64
CA GLY A 233 -2.93 8.46 14.22
C GLY A 233 -1.54 8.30 13.60
N ILE A 234 -1.55 7.96 12.32
CA ILE A 234 -0.35 7.79 11.49
C ILE A 234 -0.38 8.82 10.35
N ILE A 235 0.72 9.55 10.19
CA ILE A 235 0.94 10.41 9.03
C ILE A 235 2.04 9.78 8.17
N PHE A 236 1.71 9.51 6.91
CA PHE A 236 2.66 9.08 5.90
C PHE A 236 3.04 10.25 5.00
N ILE A 237 4.34 10.55 4.91
CA ILE A 237 4.88 11.61 4.04
C ILE A 237 5.66 10.92 2.92
N ASP A 238 5.07 10.83 1.73
CA ASP A 238 5.72 10.24 0.55
C ASP A 238 6.63 11.27 -0.15
N GLU A 239 7.48 10.80 -1.07
CA GLU A 239 8.44 11.61 -1.83
C GLU A 239 9.36 12.51 -0.99
N ILE A 240 9.66 12.12 0.26
CA ILE A 240 10.50 12.92 1.16
C ILE A 240 11.90 13.16 0.59
N ASP A 241 12.39 12.27 -0.28
CA ASP A 241 13.67 12.42 -0.98
C ASP A 241 13.75 13.67 -1.86
N LYS A 242 12.60 14.25 -2.26
CA LYS A 242 12.53 15.49 -3.03
C LYS A 242 12.73 16.74 -2.18
N ALA A 243 12.59 16.64 -0.86
CA ALA A 243 12.87 17.73 0.08
C ALA A 243 14.37 17.92 0.39
N ARG A 244 15.27 17.21 -0.30
CA ARG A 244 16.73 17.34 -0.12
C ARG A 244 17.23 18.74 -0.52
N THR A 245 18.14 19.29 0.27
CA THR A 245 18.78 20.58 0.00
C THR A 245 19.73 20.45 -1.19
N LYS A 246 19.51 21.29 -2.21
CA LYS A 246 20.44 21.37 -3.35
C LYS A 246 21.58 22.35 -3.06
N PRO A 247 22.81 22.13 -3.57
CA PRO A 247 23.98 22.97 -3.29
C PRO A 247 23.93 24.42 -3.81
N MET A 248 22.77 24.89 -4.28
CA MET A 248 22.56 26.27 -4.70
C MET A 248 22.25 27.14 -3.47
N ARG A 249 22.92 28.30 -3.35
CA ARG A 249 23.04 29.10 -2.11
C ARG A 249 21.72 29.64 -1.50
N TRP A 250 20.55 29.35 -2.07
CA TRP A 250 19.24 29.87 -1.65
C TRP A 250 18.11 28.85 -1.89
N ASP A 251 18.30 27.59 -1.50
CA ASP A 251 17.22 26.61 -1.56
C ASP A 251 16.20 26.86 -0.44
N VAL A 252 15.20 27.67 -0.76
CA VAL A 252 14.07 27.95 0.14
C VAL A 252 13.08 26.77 0.18
N GLY A 253 13.13 25.89 -0.83
CA GLY A 253 12.18 24.78 -0.99
C GLY A 253 12.53 23.60 -0.10
N GLY A 254 13.66 22.94 -0.37
CA GLY A 254 14.03 21.70 0.33
C GLY A 254 14.30 21.91 1.82
N ASP A 255 15.19 22.85 2.14
CA ASP A 255 15.59 23.14 3.52
C ASP A 255 14.41 23.72 4.33
N GLY A 256 13.63 24.61 3.74
CA GLY A 256 12.46 25.19 4.40
C GLY A 256 11.38 24.17 4.74
N VAL A 257 11.15 23.17 3.87
CA VAL A 257 10.21 22.07 4.15
C VAL A 257 10.76 21.16 5.25
N GLN A 258 12.04 20.81 5.24
CA GLN A 258 12.65 20.02 6.31
C GLN A 258 12.52 20.70 7.68
N GLN A 259 12.77 22.02 7.74
CA GLN A 259 12.63 22.83 8.96
C GLN A 259 11.19 22.93 9.46
N ALA A 260 10.23 23.05 8.55
CA ALA A 260 8.81 23.06 8.91
C ALA A 260 8.36 21.70 9.46
N LEU A 261 8.81 20.61 8.83
CA LEU A 261 8.54 19.23 9.28
C LEU A 261 9.21 18.90 10.62
N LEU A 262 10.39 19.47 10.91
CA LEU A 262 11.06 19.27 12.20
C LEU A 262 10.14 19.59 13.39
N LYS A 263 9.43 20.72 13.34
CA LYS A 263 8.55 21.17 14.42
C LYS A 263 7.45 20.14 14.75
N ILE A 264 6.83 19.54 13.72
CA ILE A 264 5.78 18.53 13.93
C ILE A 264 6.35 17.17 14.35
N LEU A 265 7.54 16.82 13.85
CA LEU A 265 8.21 15.57 14.19
C LEU A 265 8.67 15.53 15.65
N GLU A 266 9.08 16.67 16.20
CA GLU A 266 9.50 16.85 17.59
C GLU A 266 8.35 16.72 18.59
N GLY A 267 7.16 17.19 18.19
CA GLY A 267 6.01 17.33 19.08
C GLY A 267 5.73 18.80 19.34
N ALA A 268 4.64 19.30 18.77
CA ALA A 268 4.18 20.66 18.97
C ALA A 268 2.65 20.69 19.08
N THR A 269 2.14 21.63 19.87
CA THR A 269 0.72 21.97 19.85
C THR A 269 0.48 23.01 18.77
N LEU A 270 -0.22 22.62 17.72
CA LEU A 270 -0.48 23.46 16.56
C LEU A 270 -1.97 23.76 16.43
N ARG A 271 -2.26 24.98 15.94
CA ARG A 271 -3.62 25.40 15.62
C ARG A 271 -3.89 25.12 14.16
N VAL A 272 -4.95 24.37 13.89
CA VAL A 272 -5.29 23.91 12.55
C VAL A 272 -6.73 24.30 12.25
N SER A 273 -6.99 24.78 11.03
CA SER A 273 -8.35 24.99 10.55
C SER A 273 -8.98 23.64 10.21
N PRO A 274 -10.22 23.35 10.63
CA PRO A 274 -10.94 22.13 10.24
C PRO A 274 -10.98 21.91 8.72
N ASP A 275 -11.03 22.97 7.93
CA ASP A 275 -11.15 22.86 6.47
C ASP A 275 -9.77 22.76 5.78
N GLY A 276 -8.66 22.71 6.53
CA GLY A 276 -7.30 22.77 6.01
C GLY A 276 -6.91 24.14 5.41
N SER A 277 -7.82 25.11 5.43
CA SER A 277 -7.60 26.47 4.95
C SER A 277 -6.73 27.28 5.91
N LYS A 278 -6.03 28.30 5.38
CA LYS A 278 -5.30 29.26 6.23
C LYS A 278 -6.25 29.89 7.25
N ILE A 279 -5.77 30.02 8.48
CA ILE A 279 -6.54 30.58 9.59
C ILE A 279 -6.85 32.05 9.29
N THR A 280 -8.06 32.28 8.78
CA THR A 280 -8.56 33.60 8.36
C THR A 280 -9.72 34.08 9.24
N GLY A 281 -9.94 33.40 10.37
CA GLY A 281 -10.93 33.78 11.40
C GLY A 281 -12.37 33.33 11.13
N LYS A 282 -12.69 32.73 9.98
CA LYS A 282 -14.04 32.24 9.66
C LYS A 282 -14.42 30.96 10.39
N THR A 283 -13.45 30.07 10.61
CA THR A 283 -13.61 28.79 11.31
C THR A 283 -12.83 28.81 12.61
N LYS A 284 -13.40 28.20 13.66
CA LYS A 284 -12.72 28.07 14.95
C LYS A 284 -11.55 27.09 14.78
N PRO A 285 -10.30 27.51 15.05
CA PRO A 285 -9.16 26.61 14.96
C PRO A 285 -9.24 25.53 16.04
N ILE A 286 -8.76 24.33 15.70
CA ILE A 286 -8.61 23.20 16.60
C ILE A 286 -7.14 23.08 16.98
N GLU A 287 -6.86 22.88 18.26
CA GLU A 287 -5.51 22.61 18.75
C GLU A 287 -5.22 21.11 18.67
N VAL A 288 -4.12 20.74 18.02
CA VAL A 288 -3.68 19.37 17.81
C VAL A 288 -2.26 19.21 18.34
N ASP A 289 -2.03 18.19 19.16
CA ASP A 289 -0.70 17.81 19.65
C ASP A 289 -0.10 16.68 18.79
N THR A 290 1.10 16.91 18.25
CA THR A 290 1.82 15.96 17.39
C THR A 290 2.80 15.04 18.14
N THR A 291 2.93 15.18 19.46
CA THR A 291 3.87 14.42 20.31
C THR A 291 3.67 12.91 20.20
N HIS A 292 2.44 12.46 19.96
CA HIS A 292 2.07 11.04 19.92
C HIS A 292 1.66 10.52 18.55
N ILE A 293 1.62 11.39 17.54
CA ILE A 293 1.39 10.99 16.16
C ILE A 293 2.63 10.26 15.63
N LEU A 294 2.43 9.09 15.02
CA LEU A 294 3.49 8.36 14.35
C LEU A 294 3.73 8.92 12.95
N PHE A 295 4.94 9.37 12.69
CA PHE A 295 5.35 9.79 11.35
C PHE A 295 6.12 8.68 10.66
N ILE A 296 5.71 8.39 9.43
CA ILE A 296 6.41 7.48 8.53
C ILE A 296 6.71 8.25 7.26
N CYS A 297 7.98 8.51 6.98
CA CYS A 297 8.40 9.16 5.75
C CYS A 297 8.76 8.08 4.72
N GLY A 298 8.51 8.32 3.45
CA GLY A 298 8.83 7.41 2.35
C GLY A 298 9.49 8.15 1.21
N GLY A 299 10.44 7.50 0.55
CA GLY A 299 11.08 8.06 -0.65
C GLY A 299 11.73 7.01 -1.52
N VAL A 300 12.09 7.42 -2.74
CA VAL A 300 12.80 6.57 -3.70
C VAL A 300 14.31 6.64 -3.46
N PHE A 301 14.81 7.85 -3.17
CA PHE A 301 16.22 8.12 -2.90
C PHE A 301 17.14 7.70 -4.05
N ASP A 302 16.82 8.17 -5.26
CA ASP A 302 17.68 8.03 -6.43
C ASP A 302 19.08 8.58 -6.11
N GLU A 303 20.16 7.88 -6.48
CA GLU A 303 21.58 8.24 -6.20
C GLU A 303 22.07 7.99 -4.76
N LEU A 304 21.21 7.63 -3.80
CA LEU A 304 21.66 7.32 -2.44
C LEU A 304 22.55 6.08 -2.41
N THR A 305 22.29 5.10 -3.28
CA THR A 305 23.13 3.91 -3.46
C THR A 305 24.56 4.27 -3.86
N ASP A 306 24.76 5.31 -4.68
CA ASP A 306 26.09 5.80 -5.05
C ASP A 306 26.84 6.40 -3.87
N VAL A 307 26.13 7.11 -2.98
CA VAL A 307 26.70 7.67 -1.74
C VAL A 307 27.16 6.55 -0.81
N ILE A 308 26.30 5.53 -0.64
CA ILE A 308 26.60 4.35 0.19
C ILE A 308 27.80 3.58 -0.40
N ALA A 309 27.80 3.32 -1.71
CA ALA A 309 28.87 2.60 -2.39
C ALA A 309 30.23 3.33 -2.24
N LYS A 310 30.23 4.66 -2.37
CA LYS A 310 31.43 5.48 -2.10
C LYS A 310 31.92 5.35 -0.66
N ARG A 311 31.00 5.36 0.33
CA ARG A 311 31.35 5.18 1.76
C ARG A 311 31.96 3.80 2.03
N LEU A 312 31.36 2.74 1.50
CA LEU A 312 31.80 1.36 1.73
C LEU A 312 33.12 1.03 1.02
N GLY A 313 33.68 1.96 0.24
CA GLY A 313 34.94 1.74 -0.47
C GLY A 313 34.83 0.68 -1.57
N SER A 314 33.60 0.31 -1.96
CA SER A 314 33.32 -0.65 -3.02
C SER A 314 33.76 -0.04 -4.35
N ARG A 315 35.01 -0.31 -4.75
CA ARG A 315 35.57 0.06 -6.06
C ARG A 315 34.95 -0.76 -7.19
N HIS A 316 33.67 -0.56 -7.51
CA HIS A 316 33.01 -1.12 -8.72
C HIS A 316 31.58 -0.57 -8.82
N ARG A 317 31.03 -0.06 -9.94
CA ARG A 317 31.38 -0.10 -11.37
C ARG A 317 30.96 1.23 -12.01
N GLN A 318 31.69 1.71 -13.00
CA GLN A 318 31.20 2.73 -13.94
C GLN A 318 29.89 2.22 -14.58
N ILE A 319 28.75 2.81 -14.20
CA ILE A 319 27.47 2.57 -14.85
C ILE A 319 27.38 3.52 -16.04
N GLY A 320 27.60 2.96 -17.23
CA GLY A 320 27.17 3.60 -18.47
C GLY A 320 25.65 3.69 -18.46
N PHE A 321 25.13 4.92 -18.39
CA PHE A 321 23.74 5.22 -18.67
C PHE A 321 23.45 4.87 -20.14
N ALA A 322 22.86 3.71 -20.39
CA ALA A 322 22.14 3.45 -21.64
C ALA A 322 20.68 3.87 -21.41
N THR A 323 20.34 5.04 -21.92
CA THR A 323 18.96 5.53 -22.02
C THR A 323 18.20 4.64 -23.00
N GLY A 324 17.48 3.64 -22.47
CA GLY A 324 16.56 2.81 -23.24
C GLY A 324 15.28 3.59 -23.56
N GLN A 325 15.26 4.28 -24.70
CA GLN A 325 14.01 4.76 -25.29
C GLN A 325 13.57 3.83 -26.43
N GLY A 326 12.39 3.24 -26.24
CA GLY A 326 11.52 2.80 -27.32
C GLY A 326 11.74 1.38 -27.82
N SER A 327 10.67 0.59 -27.74
CA SER A 327 10.46 -0.64 -28.51
C SER A 327 10.74 -0.40 -30.00
N ARG A 328 11.95 -0.73 -30.45
CA ARG A 328 12.31 -0.88 -31.85
C ARG A 328 12.93 -2.27 -31.99
N GLU A 329 12.53 -2.96 -33.06
CA GLU A 329 13.02 -4.30 -33.44
C GLU A 329 14.49 -4.49 -33.07
N ALA A 330 14.81 -5.61 -32.42
CA ALA A 330 16.16 -5.93 -32.00
C ALA A 330 17.08 -6.07 -33.22
N ARG A 331 17.76 -4.99 -33.58
CA ARG A 331 18.73 -4.93 -34.68
C ARG A 331 20.15 -5.05 -34.11
N ASN A 332 21.03 -5.75 -34.80
CA ASN A 332 22.45 -5.77 -34.45
C ASN A 332 23.13 -4.42 -34.79
N ARG A 333 24.41 -4.26 -34.45
CA ARG A 333 25.21 -3.05 -34.78
C ARG A 333 25.29 -2.76 -36.29
N SER A 334 24.93 -3.72 -37.15
CA SER A 334 24.87 -3.58 -38.61
C SER A 334 23.44 -3.43 -39.16
N GLY A 335 22.44 -3.20 -38.30
CA GLY A 335 21.05 -2.91 -38.71
C GLY A 335 20.23 -4.12 -39.17
N ARG A 336 20.76 -5.35 -39.10
CA ARG A 336 20.00 -6.57 -39.42
C ARG A 336 19.09 -6.98 -38.27
N VAL A 337 17.86 -7.36 -38.61
CA VAL A 337 16.91 -8.00 -37.70
C VAL A 337 17.54 -9.31 -37.21
N LEU A 338 17.62 -9.47 -35.89
CA LEU A 338 18.13 -10.70 -35.29
C LEU A 338 17.15 -11.86 -35.51
N PRO A 339 17.64 -13.11 -35.64
CA PRO A 339 16.79 -14.29 -35.50
C PRO A 339 15.97 -14.23 -34.21
N ILE A 340 14.74 -14.78 -34.23
CA ILE A 340 13.81 -14.72 -33.09
C ILE A 340 14.47 -15.24 -31.80
N ASP A 341 15.17 -16.37 -31.88
CA ASP A 341 15.86 -16.99 -30.74
C ASP A 341 16.98 -16.09 -30.16
N GLU A 342 17.70 -15.36 -31.02
CA GLU A 342 18.74 -14.42 -30.58
C GLU A 342 18.15 -13.14 -29.96
N ALA A 343 17.02 -12.67 -30.48
CA ALA A 343 16.33 -11.51 -29.95
C ALA A 343 15.74 -11.79 -28.56
N GLU A 344 15.09 -12.94 -28.40
CA GLU A 344 14.54 -13.40 -27.11
C GLU A 344 15.64 -13.61 -26.07
N ALA A 345 16.76 -14.26 -26.45
CA ALA A 345 17.90 -14.45 -25.55
C ALA A 345 18.54 -13.12 -25.09
N ARG A 346 18.64 -12.12 -25.97
CA ARG A 346 19.14 -10.79 -25.59
C ARG A 346 18.21 -10.06 -24.65
N HIS A 347 16.90 -10.12 -24.90
CA HIS A 347 15.90 -9.50 -24.05
C HIS A 347 15.93 -10.12 -22.64
N GLU A 348 15.96 -11.45 -22.54
CA GLU A 348 16.06 -12.15 -21.26
C GLU A 348 17.35 -11.78 -20.51
N ALA A 349 18.50 -11.68 -21.21
CA ALA A 349 19.75 -11.25 -20.61
C ALA A 349 19.71 -9.80 -20.09
N GLU A 350 18.95 -8.91 -20.72
CA GLU A 350 18.76 -7.53 -20.26
C GLU A 350 17.88 -7.45 -19.02
N LEU A 351 16.79 -8.23 -18.97
CA LEU A 351 15.93 -8.36 -17.80
C LEU A 351 16.73 -8.88 -16.61
N GLN A 352 17.49 -9.95 -16.79
CA GLN A 352 18.32 -10.54 -15.74
C GLN A 352 19.34 -9.55 -15.17
N ARG A 353 20.04 -8.79 -16.03
CA ARG A 353 20.98 -7.74 -15.59
C ARG A 353 20.30 -6.67 -14.76
N THR A 354 19.06 -6.33 -15.10
CA THR A 354 18.28 -5.33 -14.36
C THR A 354 17.87 -5.88 -12.99
N GLU A 355 17.45 -7.15 -12.90
CA GLU A 355 17.17 -7.83 -11.63
C GLU A 355 18.41 -7.91 -10.73
N ASP A 356 19.57 -8.26 -11.30
CA ASP A 356 20.83 -8.34 -10.56
C ASP A 356 21.23 -6.96 -10.01
N ARG A 357 21.18 -5.90 -10.84
CA ARG A 357 21.45 -4.52 -10.39
C ARG A 357 20.49 -4.09 -9.28
N ASN A 358 19.20 -4.39 -9.44
CA ASN A 358 18.19 -4.04 -8.44
C ASN A 358 18.42 -4.77 -7.10
N ARG A 359 18.94 -6.00 -7.14
CA ARG A 359 19.34 -6.77 -5.96
C ARG A 359 20.52 -6.10 -5.27
N ASP A 360 21.58 -5.79 -6.01
CA ASP A 360 22.78 -5.11 -5.50
C ASP A 360 22.42 -3.78 -4.82
N ASP A 361 21.58 -2.97 -5.47
CA ASP A 361 21.06 -1.71 -4.90
C ASP A 361 20.27 -1.94 -3.60
N GLY A 362 19.52 -3.04 -3.51
CA GLY A 362 18.83 -3.45 -2.29
C GLY A 362 19.79 -3.78 -1.15
N GLU A 363 20.92 -4.43 -1.44
CA GLU A 363 21.94 -4.75 -0.43
C GLU A 363 22.64 -3.51 0.09
N LEU A 364 22.89 -2.53 -0.78
CA LEU A 364 23.44 -1.23 -0.39
C LEU A 364 22.47 -0.49 0.52
N ARG A 365 21.18 -0.39 0.14
CA ARG A 365 20.16 0.30 0.97
C ARG A 365 20.01 -0.31 2.37
N ARG A 366 20.24 -1.62 2.54
CA ARG A 366 20.23 -2.27 3.87
C ARG A 366 21.37 -1.83 4.79
N GLN A 367 22.46 -1.29 4.23
CA GLN A 367 23.64 -0.85 4.97
C GLN A 367 23.66 0.67 5.22
N VAL A 368 22.58 1.37 4.85
CA VAL A 368 22.49 2.83 4.96
C VAL A 368 22.64 3.31 6.41
N ILE A 369 23.36 4.41 6.60
CA ILE A 369 23.49 5.10 7.89
C ILE A 369 23.04 6.56 7.76
N ALA A 370 22.81 7.23 8.89
CA ALA A 370 22.37 8.63 8.92
C ALA A 370 23.32 9.57 8.15
N GLU A 371 24.64 9.34 8.22
CA GLU A 371 25.63 10.14 7.48
C GLU A 371 25.45 10.11 5.96
N ASP A 372 24.92 9.01 5.41
CA ASP A 372 24.67 8.89 3.97
C ASP A 372 23.57 9.86 3.55
N PHE A 373 22.51 10.04 4.36
CA PHE A 373 21.45 11.01 4.11
C PHE A 373 21.92 12.45 4.24
N VAL A 374 22.82 12.73 5.18
CA VAL A 374 23.42 14.07 5.31
C VAL A 374 24.22 14.41 4.06
N LYS A 375 25.05 13.48 3.57
CA LYS A 375 25.77 13.64 2.29
C LYS A 375 24.82 13.73 1.09
N TYR A 376 23.66 13.09 1.18
CA TYR A 376 22.61 13.13 0.16
C TYR A 376 21.86 14.47 0.11
N GLY A 377 21.88 15.26 1.20
CA GLY A 377 21.27 16.59 1.26
C GLY A 377 20.18 16.76 2.34
N PHE A 378 20.09 15.85 3.31
CA PHE A 378 19.23 16.04 4.49
C PHE A 378 19.95 16.72 5.64
N MET A 379 19.21 17.46 6.46
CA MET A 379 19.72 18.00 7.70
C MET A 379 20.02 16.89 8.73
N THR A 380 21.08 17.08 9.52
CA THR A 380 21.43 16.15 10.59
C THR A 380 20.33 16.06 11.65
N GLU A 381 19.73 17.20 12.00
CA GLU A 381 18.63 17.33 12.95
C GLU A 381 17.39 16.57 12.47
N PHE A 382 17.07 16.68 11.18
CA PHE A 382 15.93 16.00 10.55
C PHE A 382 16.12 14.47 10.60
N MET A 383 17.30 13.98 10.24
CA MET A 383 17.62 12.56 10.33
C MET A 383 17.65 12.04 11.77
N GLY A 384 18.02 12.89 12.73
CA GLY A 384 17.91 12.58 14.16
C GLY A 384 16.47 12.29 14.63
N ARG A 385 15.46 12.81 13.93
CA ARG A 385 14.04 12.55 14.20
C ARG A 385 13.47 11.35 13.42
N LEU A 386 14.23 10.75 12.51
CA LEU A 386 13.87 9.56 11.73
C LEU A 386 14.85 8.39 11.96
N PRO A 387 15.03 7.91 13.20
CA PRO A 387 16.10 6.97 13.53
C PRO A 387 15.89 5.54 13.00
N VAL A 388 14.68 5.18 12.59
CA VAL A 388 14.36 3.83 12.10
C VAL A 388 14.31 3.83 10.58
N HIS A 389 15.34 3.30 9.94
CA HIS A 389 15.38 3.13 8.48
C HIS A 389 14.91 1.74 8.09
N VAL A 390 13.96 1.66 7.16
CA VAL A 390 13.42 0.40 6.65
C VAL A 390 13.58 0.38 5.14
N SER A 391 14.36 -0.57 4.62
CA SER A 391 14.55 -0.71 3.18
C SER A 391 13.60 -1.74 2.58
N LEU A 392 12.92 -1.33 1.51
CA LEU A 392 12.14 -2.17 0.62
C LEU A 392 12.97 -2.56 -0.60
N GLU A 393 12.72 -3.77 -1.09
CA GLU A 393 13.37 -4.37 -2.25
C GLU A 393 12.65 -3.97 -3.53
N ALA A 394 13.39 -3.94 -4.64
CA ALA A 394 12.78 -3.85 -5.96
C ALA A 394 11.96 -5.12 -6.24
N LEU A 395 10.89 -4.97 -7.02
CA LEU A 395 10.05 -6.11 -7.40
C LEU A 395 10.70 -6.84 -8.59
N ASP A 396 10.99 -8.12 -8.42
CA ASP A 396 11.40 -9.00 -9.52
C ASP A 396 10.18 -9.50 -10.30
N ARG A 397 10.42 -10.13 -11.46
CA ARG A 397 9.32 -10.64 -12.31
C ARG A 397 8.45 -11.65 -11.58
N ARG A 398 9.07 -12.50 -10.75
CA ARG A 398 8.36 -13.50 -9.94
C ARG A 398 7.40 -12.85 -8.94
N THR A 399 7.84 -11.79 -8.26
CA THR A 399 7.02 -11.06 -7.29
C THR A 399 5.90 -10.29 -8.01
N LEU A 400 6.17 -9.66 -9.15
CA LEU A 400 5.13 -9.00 -9.95
C LEU A 400 4.04 -9.98 -10.40
N ARG A 401 4.42 -11.18 -10.84
CA ARG A 401 3.49 -12.26 -11.17
C ARG A 401 2.67 -12.71 -9.96
N ALA A 402 3.30 -12.85 -8.79
CA ALA A 402 2.62 -13.19 -7.55
C ALA A 402 1.61 -12.09 -7.15
N ILE A 403 1.97 -10.81 -7.30
CA ILE A 403 1.07 -9.67 -7.02
C ILE A 403 -0.21 -9.71 -7.87
N LEU A 404 -0.15 -10.23 -9.10
CA LEU A 404 -1.34 -10.39 -9.96
C LEU A 404 -2.36 -11.37 -9.37
N THR A 405 -1.97 -12.35 -8.55
CA THR A 405 -2.81 -13.52 -8.22
C THR A 405 -2.97 -13.80 -6.72
N GLU A 406 -1.94 -13.58 -5.91
CA GLU A 406 -1.89 -13.96 -4.49
C GLU A 406 -2.64 -13.00 -3.56
N PRO A 407 -2.46 -11.66 -3.64
CA PRO A 407 -3.11 -10.73 -2.72
C PRO A 407 -4.63 -10.84 -2.72
N ARG A 408 -5.26 -10.56 -1.57
CA ARG A 408 -6.73 -10.56 -1.46
C ARG A 408 -7.40 -9.70 -2.52
N ASN A 409 -6.84 -8.51 -2.75
CA ASN A 409 -7.34 -7.53 -3.71
C ASN A 409 -6.48 -7.49 -4.98
N SER A 410 -6.02 -8.65 -5.47
CA SER A 410 -5.18 -8.68 -6.67
C SER A 410 -5.92 -8.21 -7.92
N VAL A 411 -5.17 -7.64 -8.87
CA VAL A 411 -5.71 -7.07 -10.12
C VAL A 411 -6.50 -8.13 -10.91
N VAL A 412 -6.01 -9.36 -10.98
CA VAL A 412 -6.69 -10.45 -11.69
C VAL A 412 -7.99 -10.85 -11.00
N ARG A 413 -8.04 -10.87 -9.66
CA ARG A 413 -9.29 -11.17 -8.93
C ARG A 413 -10.35 -10.11 -9.18
N GLN A 414 -9.95 -8.84 -9.21
CA GLN A 414 -10.84 -7.72 -9.54
C GLN A 414 -11.38 -7.84 -10.98
N ALA A 415 -10.51 -8.17 -11.95
CA ALA A 415 -10.92 -8.38 -13.33
C ALA A 415 -11.87 -9.57 -13.50
N LYS A 416 -11.58 -10.71 -12.84
CA LYS A 416 -12.47 -11.88 -12.83
C LYS A 416 -13.83 -11.55 -12.24
N TRP A 417 -13.85 -10.84 -11.13
CA TRP A 417 -15.09 -10.41 -10.49
C TRP A 417 -15.93 -9.53 -11.42
N ARG A 418 -15.29 -8.58 -12.13
CA ARG A 418 -15.95 -7.72 -13.12
C ARG A 418 -16.61 -8.53 -14.24
N PHE A 419 -15.88 -9.47 -14.82
CA PHE A 419 -16.40 -10.33 -15.90
C PHE A 419 -17.54 -11.23 -15.41
N ALA A 420 -17.46 -11.70 -14.17
CA ALA A 420 -18.54 -12.48 -13.55
C ALA A 420 -19.86 -11.68 -13.43
N GLN A 421 -19.80 -10.35 -13.33
CA GLN A 421 -21.03 -9.51 -13.34
C GLN A 421 -21.76 -9.57 -14.69
N TRP A 422 -21.05 -9.88 -15.77
CA TRP A 422 -21.61 -10.09 -17.10
C TRP A 422 -21.92 -11.57 -17.39
N GLY A 423 -21.77 -12.44 -16.37
CA GLY A 423 -21.96 -13.89 -16.53
C GLY A 423 -20.86 -14.56 -17.38
N VAL A 424 -19.68 -13.94 -17.46
CA VAL A 424 -18.52 -14.43 -18.23
C VAL A 424 -17.40 -14.85 -17.28
N ASP A 425 -16.84 -16.04 -17.45
CA ASP A 425 -15.64 -16.46 -16.72
C ASP A 425 -14.36 -15.95 -17.41
N LEU A 426 -13.45 -15.31 -16.68
CA LEU A 426 -12.18 -14.82 -17.20
C LEU A 426 -11.02 -15.73 -16.77
N LYS A 427 -10.35 -16.35 -17.74
CA LYS A 427 -9.20 -17.23 -17.52
C LYS A 427 -7.93 -16.67 -18.15
N LEU A 428 -6.95 -16.33 -17.33
CA LEU A 428 -5.59 -16.02 -17.78
C LEU A 428 -4.73 -17.28 -17.65
N THR A 429 -3.98 -17.61 -18.70
CA THR A 429 -3.01 -18.72 -18.62
C THR A 429 -1.74 -18.31 -17.89
N GLU A 430 -0.96 -19.28 -17.38
CA GLU A 430 0.33 -18.99 -16.72
C GLU A 430 1.24 -18.15 -17.63
N GLY A 431 1.32 -18.47 -18.92
CA GLY A 431 2.11 -17.69 -19.88
C GLY A 431 1.58 -16.28 -20.14
N ALA A 432 0.30 -16.01 -19.90
CA ALA A 432 -0.24 -14.65 -19.92
C ALA A 432 0.18 -13.87 -18.68
N LEU A 433 0.14 -14.50 -17.50
CA LEU A 433 0.59 -13.88 -16.24
C LEU A 433 2.08 -13.54 -16.29
N ASP A 434 2.91 -14.44 -16.83
CA ASP A 434 4.35 -14.20 -17.01
C ASP A 434 4.60 -13.01 -17.94
N ALA A 435 3.92 -12.96 -19.10
CA ALA A 435 4.07 -11.86 -20.04
C ALA A 435 3.56 -10.52 -19.50
N LEU A 436 2.52 -10.52 -18.67
CA LEU A 436 2.05 -9.31 -17.97
C LEU A 436 3.12 -8.80 -16.99
N ALA A 437 3.71 -9.71 -16.22
CA ALA A 437 4.77 -9.38 -15.27
C ALA A 437 6.04 -8.87 -15.97
N GLU A 438 6.49 -9.52 -17.05
CA GLU A 438 7.62 -9.08 -17.88
C GLU A 438 7.39 -7.67 -18.44
N LYS A 439 6.20 -7.43 -19.03
CA LYS A 439 5.84 -6.14 -19.61
C LYS A 439 5.77 -5.04 -18.54
N ALA A 440 5.24 -5.36 -17.36
CA ALA A 440 5.22 -4.45 -16.22
C ALA A 440 6.62 -4.16 -15.68
N PHE A 441 7.52 -5.15 -15.63
CA PHE A 441 8.89 -4.98 -15.14
C PHE A 441 9.71 -4.01 -16.01
N VAL A 442 9.52 -4.04 -17.32
CA VAL A 442 10.17 -3.10 -18.26
C VAL A 442 9.66 -1.67 -18.08
N SER A 443 8.43 -1.49 -17.61
CA SER A 443 7.90 -0.16 -17.28
C SER A 443 8.44 0.28 -15.90
N ALA A 444 9.13 1.42 -15.83
CA ALA A 444 9.76 1.93 -14.60
C ALA A 444 8.79 2.26 -13.43
N ALA A 445 7.50 1.92 -13.54
CA ALA A 445 6.46 2.21 -12.56
C ALA A 445 6.23 1.08 -11.53
N GLY A 446 6.95 -0.04 -11.62
CA GLY A 446 6.82 -1.17 -10.67
C GLY A 446 5.42 -1.80 -10.69
N ALA A 447 4.88 -2.22 -9.53
CA ALA A 447 3.56 -2.85 -9.48
C ALA A 447 2.40 -1.95 -9.94
N ARG A 448 2.59 -0.62 -9.98
CA ARG A 448 1.56 0.32 -10.45
C ARG A 448 1.21 0.10 -11.92
N SER A 449 2.13 -0.44 -12.73
CA SER A 449 1.86 -0.70 -14.15
C SER A 449 1.07 -1.98 -14.40
N LEU A 450 0.99 -2.91 -13.44
CA LEU A 450 0.29 -4.19 -13.63
C LEU A 450 -1.19 -3.97 -13.97
N ASP A 451 -1.83 -3.05 -13.26
CA ASP A 451 -3.22 -2.66 -13.51
C ASP A 451 -3.38 -2.00 -14.88
N ALA A 452 -2.51 -1.02 -15.20
CA ALA A 452 -2.53 -0.33 -16.49
C ALA A 452 -2.32 -1.28 -17.68
N VAL A 453 -1.41 -2.25 -17.56
CA VAL A 453 -1.13 -3.25 -18.61
C VAL A 453 -2.32 -4.21 -18.76
N LEU A 454 -2.93 -4.64 -17.66
CA LEU A 454 -4.11 -5.52 -17.71
C LEU A 454 -5.33 -4.79 -18.26
N GLU A 455 -5.61 -3.57 -17.82
CA GLU A 455 -6.74 -2.76 -18.33
C GLU A 455 -6.59 -2.47 -19.82
N ALA A 456 -5.37 -2.16 -20.29
CA ALA A 456 -5.12 -1.99 -21.72
C ALA A 456 -5.42 -3.26 -22.52
N LEU A 457 -5.12 -4.44 -21.98
CA LEU A 457 -5.41 -5.73 -22.60
C LEU A 457 -6.92 -6.05 -22.62
N LEU A 458 -7.62 -5.73 -21.54
CA LEU A 458 -9.04 -6.03 -21.37
C LEU A 458 -9.96 -4.93 -21.89
N ARG A 459 -9.42 -3.81 -22.40
CA ARG A 459 -10.18 -2.63 -22.82
C ARG A 459 -11.29 -2.95 -23.82
N ASP A 460 -10.97 -3.64 -24.90
CA ASP A 460 -11.94 -3.95 -25.95
C ASP A 460 -13.01 -4.93 -25.42
N LEU A 461 -12.60 -5.89 -24.58
CA LEU A 461 -13.52 -6.82 -23.93
C LEU A 461 -14.49 -6.11 -22.97
N ASN A 462 -14.00 -5.14 -22.20
CA ASN A 462 -14.83 -4.34 -21.29
C ASN A 462 -15.86 -3.50 -22.05
N PHE A 463 -15.62 -3.18 -23.32
CA PHE A 463 -16.58 -2.49 -24.19
C PHE A 463 -17.59 -3.44 -24.82
N GLU A 464 -17.14 -4.60 -25.31
CA GLU A 464 -17.99 -5.54 -26.06
C GLU A 464 -18.88 -6.40 -25.14
N LEU A 465 -18.33 -6.92 -24.03
CA LEU A 465 -19.00 -7.96 -23.22
C LEU A 465 -20.28 -7.55 -22.48
N PRO A 466 -20.47 -6.30 -22.01
CA PRO A 466 -21.71 -5.92 -21.32
C PRO A 466 -22.99 -6.16 -22.15
N ASP A 467 -22.88 -6.08 -23.48
CA ASP A 467 -24.01 -6.24 -24.41
C ASP A 467 -24.10 -7.66 -25.01
N ARG A 468 -23.18 -8.57 -24.62
CA ARG A 468 -23.06 -9.91 -25.23
C ARG A 468 -23.55 -10.98 -24.28
N GLU A 469 -24.63 -11.65 -24.66
CA GLU A 469 -25.18 -12.77 -23.90
C GLU A 469 -24.64 -14.13 -24.35
N ASP A 470 -24.00 -14.20 -25.52
CA ASP A 470 -23.56 -15.44 -26.18
C ASP A 470 -22.25 -16.02 -25.65
N VAL A 471 -21.51 -15.29 -24.80
CA VAL A 471 -20.17 -15.67 -24.34
C VAL A 471 -20.22 -16.29 -22.93
N ALA A 472 -19.66 -17.47 -22.74
CA ALA A 472 -19.53 -18.14 -21.45
C ALA A 472 -18.19 -17.84 -20.76
N GLN A 473 -17.10 -17.83 -21.53
CA GLN A 473 -15.75 -17.73 -20.99
C GLN A 473 -14.83 -16.97 -21.94
N VAL A 474 -13.89 -16.23 -21.38
CA VAL A 474 -12.81 -15.56 -22.10
C VAL A 474 -11.46 -16.09 -21.63
N VAL A 475 -10.65 -16.54 -22.58
CA VAL A 475 -9.31 -17.09 -22.33
C VAL A 475 -8.25 -16.16 -22.91
N VAL A 476 -7.39 -15.66 -22.02
CA VAL A 476 -6.26 -14.79 -22.35
C VAL A 476 -4.96 -15.60 -22.27
N ASN A 477 -4.21 -15.63 -23.38
CA ASN A 477 -2.94 -16.34 -23.47
C ASN A 477 -1.75 -15.38 -23.64
N ARG A 478 -0.52 -15.92 -23.66
CA ARG A 478 0.72 -15.14 -23.83
C ARG A 478 0.70 -14.25 -25.07
N SER A 479 0.19 -14.76 -26.20
CA SER A 479 0.16 -14.02 -27.47
C SER A 479 -0.78 -12.81 -27.45
N CYS A 480 -1.83 -12.83 -26.62
CA CYS A 480 -2.69 -11.67 -26.41
C CYS A 480 -1.89 -10.51 -25.79
N VAL A 481 -0.98 -10.82 -24.86
CA VAL A 481 -0.17 -9.81 -24.14
C VAL A 481 0.99 -9.29 -24.99
N THR A 482 1.69 -10.20 -25.68
CA THR A 482 2.93 -9.87 -26.41
C THR A 482 2.67 -9.38 -27.83
N ARG A 483 1.69 -9.96 -28.54
CA ARG A 483 1.39 -9.67 -29.95
C ARG A 483 0.09 -8.92 -30.17
N GLY A 484 -0.70 -8.68 -29.11
CA GLY A 484 -1.99 -7.99 -29.21
C GLY A 484 -3.07 -8.82 -29.92
N HIS A 485 -2.94 -10.15 -29.95
CA HIS A 485 -3.99 -11.02 -30.48
C HIS A 485 -5.27 -10.89 -29.64
N ARG A 486 -6.43 -10.96 -30.29
CA ARG A 486 -7.72 -10.95 -29.60
C ARG A 486 -7.84 -12.15 -28.65
N PRO A 487 -8.32 -11.96 -27.41
CA PRO A 487 -8.62 -13.06 -26.49
C PRO A 487 -9.63 -14.04 -27.07
N HIS A 488 -9.49 -15.32 -26.72
CA HIS A 488 -10.37 -16.37 -27.23
C HIS A 488 -11.67 -16.39 -26.43
N MET A 489 -12.81 -16.23 -27.10
CA MET A 489 -14.14 -16.26 -26.49
C MET A 489 -14.79 -17.62 -26.72
N VAL A 490 -15.22 -18.26 -25.65
CA VAL A 490 -15.95 -19.54 -25.68
C VAL A 490 -17.45 -19.23 -25.57
N PRO A 491 -18.27 -19.65 -26.54
CA PRO A 491 -19.71 -19.40 -26.50
C PRO A 491 -20.41 -20.21 -25.41
N LYS A 492 -21.59 -19.75 -24.96
CA LYS A 492 -22.50 -20.55 -24.11
C LYS A 492 -23.04 -21.74 -24.91
N ALA A 493 -23.01 -22.91 -24.26
CA ALA A 493 -23.51 -24.16 -24.83
C ALA A 493 -25.04 -24.19 -24.88
#